data_AF-A0A6A2FYM0-F1
#
_entry.id   AF-A0A6A2FYM0-F1
#
_cell.length_a   1.000
_cell.length_b   1.000
_cell.length_c   1.000
_cell.angle_alpha   90.00
_cell.angle_beta   90.00
_cell.angle_gamma   90.00
#
_symmetry.space_group_name_H-M   'P 1'
#
loop_
_entity.id
_entity.type
_entity.pdbx_description
1 polymer ?
#
loop_
_entity_poly.entity_id
_entity_poly.type
_entity_poly.pdbx_seq_one_letter_code
_entity_poly.pdbx_strand_id
1 'polypeptide(L)'
;MKKVIIIFLVFFYAIVSFAQSESAKPTFGVKLDREVAVAKIEKETYQDVIVELRSADLGDLFTEGVKIIVKDAKTGKKLYSKRFSKSYLYAFSDGTIQVGKGNALTQLTLFKSKEYSVWLMEIRKNGIY
;
A
#
# COMPACT_ATOMS: atom_id res chain seq x y z
N MET A 1 -45.37 13.58 -10.20
CA MET A 1 -44.18 13.90 -9.37
C MET A 1 -43.65 12.71 -8.58
N LYS A 2 -44.47 11.96 -7.81
CA LYS A 2 -43.99 10.79 -7.02
C LYS A 2 -43.24 9.71 -7.84
N LYS A 3 -43.71 9.39 -9.06
CA LYS A 3 -43.05 8.38 -9.93
C LYS A 3 -41.66 8.80 -10.43
N VAL A 4 -41.44 10.10 -10.67
CA VAL A 4 -40.13 10.64 -11.11
C VAL A 4 -39.13 10.63 -9.95
N ILE A 5 -39.59 10.94 -8.73
CA ILE A 5 -38.78 10.88 -7.51
C ILE A 5 -38.32 9.44 -7.23
N ILE A 6 -39.19 8.44 -7.42
CA ILE A 6 -38.84 7.03 -7.23
C ILE A 6 -37.79 6.57 -8.24
N ILE A 7 -37.91 6.98 -9.52
CA ILE A 7 -36.92 6.63 -10.56
C ILE A 7 -35.54 7.25 -10.23
N PHE A 8 -35.51 8.50 -9.77
CA PHE A 8 -34.27 9.15 -9.33
C PHE A 8 -33.65 8.43 -8.10
N LEU A 9 -34.48 7.98 -7.15
CA LEU A 9 -34.02 7.26 -5.96
C LEU A 9 -33.41 5.89 -6.32
N VAL A 10 -34.01 5.16 -7.26
CA VAL A 10 -33.49 3.88 -7.78
C VAL A 10 -32.17 4.08 -8.54
N PHE A 11 -32.05 5.19 -9.29
CA PHE A 11 -30.81 5.54 -9.98
C PHE A 11 -29.67 5.84 -8.99
N PHE A 12 -29.95 6.55 -7.89
CA PHE A 12 -28.96 6.79 -6.82
C PHE A 12 -28.55 5.49 -6.10
N TYR A 13 -29.47 4.55 -5.89
CA TYR A 13 -29.17 3.25 -5.29
C TYR A 13 -28.24 2.37 -6.15
N ALA A 14 -28.34 2.48 -7.48
CA ALA A 14 -27.46 1.77 -8.39
C ALA A 14 -26.01 2.29 -8.33
N ILE A 15 -25.80 3.60 -8.11
CA ILE A 15 -24.46 4.21 -8.10
C ILE A 15 -23.68 3.85 -6.82
N VAL A 16 -24.34 3.74 -5.67
CA VAL A 16 -23.67 3.33 -4.40
C VAL A 16 -23.25 1.86 -4.37
N SER A 17 -23.87 1.00 -5.19
CA SER A 17 -23.52 -0.42 -5.24
C SER A 17 -22.16 -0.70 -5.92
N PHE A 18 -21.59 0.27 -6.63
CA PHE A 18 -20.27 0.16 -7.27
C PHE A 18 -19.13 0.81 -6.45
N ALA A 19 -19.43 1.41 -5.29
CA ALA A 19 -18.44 2.19 -4.54
C ALA A 19 -17.43 1.36 -3.73
N GLN A 20 -17.59 0.03 -3.61
CA GLN A 20 -16.71 -0.74 -2.74
C GLN A 20 -16.60 -2.22 -3.15
N SER A 21 -15.64 -2.56 -4.01
CA SER A 21 -15.22 -3.97 -4.19
C SER A 21 -13.83 -4.14 -4.83
N GLU A 22 -12.90 -3.20 -4.69
CA GLU A 22 -11.50 -3.57 -4.95
C GLU A 22 -10.99 -4.39 -3.75
N SER A 23 -11.02 -5.71 -3.90
CA SER A 23 -10.45 -6.64 -2.94
C SER A 23 -9.15 -7.19 -3.51
N ALA A 24 -8.02 -6.81 -2.92
CA ALA A 24 -6.73 -7.39 -3.24
C ALA A 24 -6.47 -8.60 -2.31
N LYS A 25 -6.01 -9.71 -2.89
CA LYS A 25 -5.56 -10.86 -2.10
C LYS A 25 -4.15 -10.61 -1.55
N PRO A 26 -3.85 -11.10 -0.34
CA PRO A 26 -2.49 -11.01 0.20
C PRO A 26 -1.52 -11.83 -0.66
N THR A 27 -0.31 -11.30 -0.81
CA THR A 27 0.79 -11.87 -1.59
C THR A 27 1.89 -12.38 -0.66
N PHE A 28 2.35 -13.61 -0.89
CA PHE A 28 3.31 -14.33 -0.05
C PHE A 28 4.57 -14.69 -0.83
N GLY A 29 5.72 -14.77 -0.16
CA GLY A 29 6.98 -15.20 -0.77
C GLY A 29 7.59 -14.26 -1.81
N VAL A 30 7.09 -13.02 -1.91
CA VAL A 30 7.49 -12.08 -2.95
C VAL A 30 8.52 -11.09 -2.42
N LYS A 31 9.52 -10.82 -3.26
CA LYS A 31 10.46 -9.72 -3.11
C LYS A 31 10.20 -8.71 -4.23
N LEU A 32 10.05 -7.45 -3.86
CA LEU A 32 9.89 -6.33 -4.78
C LEU A 32 10.87 -5.25 -4.38
N ASP A 33 11.55 -4.67 -5.37
CA ASP A 33 12.32 -3.45 -5.23
C ASP A 33 11.79 -2.37 -6.17
N ARG A 34 11.86 -1.11 -5.73
CA ARG A 34 11.41 0.04 -6.52
C ARG A 34 12.19 1.30 -6.17
N GLU A 35 12.55 2.06 -7.19
CA GLU A 35 13.00 3.45 -7.04
C GLU A 35 11.81 4.35 -6.73
N VAL A 36 11.94 5.15 -5.67
CA VAL A 36 10.90 6.03 -5.15
C VAL A 36 11.47 7.43 -5.06
N ALA A 37 10.81 8.37 -5.73
CA ALA A 37 11.25 9.76 -5.79
C ALA A 37 11.10 10.45 -4.44
N VAL A 38 9.99 10.18 -3.73
CA VAL A 38 9.73 10.74 -2.39
C VAL A 38 9.17 9.67 -1.47
N ALA A 39 9.86 9.46 -0.35
CA ALA A 39 9.50 8.55 0.71
C ALA A 39 9.28 9.30 2.02
N LYS A 40 8.05 9.27 2.51
CA LYS A 40 7.71 9.80 3.83
C LYS A 40 7.77 8.67 4.85
N ILE A 41 8.72 8.70 5.76
CA ILE A 41 8.91 7.70 6.81
C ILE A 41 8.59 8.36 8.13
N GLU A 42 7.49 7.96 8.76
CA GLU A 42 6.92 8.66 9.90
C GLU A 42 6.73 10.16 9.58
N LYS A 43 7.50 11.06 10.19
CA LYS A 43 7.39 12.52 9.98
C LYS A 43 8.47 13.07 9.06
N GLU A 44 9.42 12.25 8.62
CA GLU A 44 10.57 12.68 7.83
C GLU A 44 10.38 12.34 6.36
N THR A 45 10.86 13.21 5.50
CA THR A 45 10.78 13.05 4.04
C THR A 45 12.18 12.80 3.49
N TYR A 46 12.29 11.76 2.68
CA TYR A 46 13.50 11.35 1.98
C TYR A 46 13.24 11.41 0.48
N GLN A 47 14.27 11.76 -0.28
CA GLN A 47 14.24 11.82 -1.75
C GLN A 47 15.16 10.77 -2.34
N ASP A 48 14.85 10.33 -3.55
CA ASP A 48 15.65 9.38 -4.33
C ASP A 48 16.07 8.15 -3.50
N VAL A 49 15.10 7.30 -3.16
CA VAL A 49 15.35 6.10 -2.36
C VAL A 49 15.01 4.83 -3.13
N ILE A 50 15.65 3.73 -2.75
CA ILE A 50 15.29 2.38 -3.18
C ILE A 50 14.55 1.71 -2.04
N VAL A 51 13.33 1.25 -2.31
CA VAL A 51 12.48 0.54 -1.36
C VAL A 51 12.45 -0.93 -1.73
N GLU A 52 12.73 -1.80 -0.77
CA GLU A 52 12.57 -3.25 -0.90
C GLU A 52 11.48 -3.74 0.04
N LEU A 53 10.50 -4.45 -0.51
CA LEU A 53 9.45 -5.15 0.19
C LEU A 53 9.69 -6.66 0.09
N ARG A 54 9.64 -7.37 1.22
CA ARG A 54 9.84 -8.82 1.28
C ARG A 54 8.74 -9.46 2.12
N SER A 55 7.75 -10.08 1.48
CA SER A 55 6.73 -10.86 2.18
C SER A 55 7.29 -12.22 2.59
N ALA A 56 6.82 -12.73 3.73
CA ALA A 56 7.12 -14.08 4.18
C ALA A 56 6.41 -15.11 3.27
N ASP A 57 7.02 -16.29 3.14
CA ASP A 57 6.43 -17.43 2.44
C ASP A 57 5.28 -18.06 3.24
N LEU A 58 4.32 -18.65 2.52
CA LEU A 58 3.29 -19.50 3.13
C LEU A 58 3.97 -20.77 3.68
N GLY A 59 4.08 -20.86 5.01
CA GLY A 59 4.68 -22.01 5.69
C GLY A 59 6.02 -21.73 6.38
N ASP A 60 6.54 -20.50 6.31
CA ASP A 60 7.67 -20.12 7.16
C ASP A 60 7.22 -20.04 8.63
N LEU A 61 7.61 -21.04 9.42
CA LEU A 61 7.28 -21.16 10.85
C LEU A 61 7.98 -20.11 11.72
N PHE A 62 9.04 -19.46 11.21
CA PHE A 62 9.90 -18.56 11.98
C PHE A 62 9.83 -17.10 11.51
N THR A 63 9.31 -16.85 10.30
CA THR A 63 9.18 -15.50 9.75
C THR A 63 7.75 -15.18 9.36
N GLU A 64 7.14 -14.24 10.06
CA GLU A 64 5.83 -13.69 9.69
C GLU A 64 5.95 -12.27 9.11
N GLY A 65 5.03 -11.91 8.22
CA GLY A 65 4.76 -10.54 7.85
C GLY A 65 5.59 -10.00 6.68
N VAL A 66 5.68 -8.68 6.57
CA VAL A 66 6.42 -8.01 5.48
C VAL A 66 7.59 -7.21 6.04
N LYS A 67 8.79 -7.45 5.49
CA LYS A 67 9.97 -6.63 5.76
C LYS A 67 10.09 -5.52 4.74
N ILE A 68 10.22 -4.30 5.23
CA ILE A 68 10.42 -3.08 4.46
C ILE A 68 11.85 -2.61 4.72
N ILE A 69 12.60 -2.36 3.66
CA ILE A 69 13.94 -1.78 3.71
C ILE A 69 13.94 -0.56 2.79
N VAL A 70 14.43 0.57 3.30
CA VAL A 70 14.58 1.80 2.51
C VAL A 70 16.05 2.18 2.53
N LYS A 71 16.60 2.43 1.35
CA LYS A 71 17.99 2.83 1.16
C LYS A 71 18.05 4.13 0.37
N ASP A 72 18.99 4.98 0.70
CA ASP A 72 19.37 6.11 -0.14
C ASP A 72 19.87 5.58 -1.50
N ALA A 73 19.35 6.08 -2.61
CA ALA A 73 19.66 5.53 -3.94
C ALA A 73 21.11 5.85 -4.38
N LYS A 74 21.68 6.97 -3.91
CA LYS A 74 23.02 7.42 -4.32
C LYS A 74 24.12 6.67 -3.56
N THR A 75 23.94 6.54 -2.25
CA THR A 75 24.94 5.98 -1.34
C THR A 75 24.70 4.51 -1.00
N GLY A 76 23.49 4.00 -1.24
CA GLY A 76 23.06 2.67 -0.79
C GLY A 76 22.88 2.56 0.73
N LYS A 77 23.06 3.66 1.48
CA LYS A 77 22.94 3.68 2.93
C LYS A 77 21.51 3.32 3.34
N LYS A 78 21.37 2.38 4.27
CA LYS A 78 20.08 1.98 4.83
C LYS A 78 19.53 3.11 5.71
N LEU A 79 18.40 3.67 5.29
CA LEU A 79 17.66 4.72 6.00
C LEU A 79 16.63 4.13 6.95
N TYR A 80 15.98 3.04 6.54
CA TYR A 80 14.98 2.36 7.33
C TYR A 80 15.03 0.85 7.09
N SER A 81 14.76 0.06 8.13
CA SER A 81 14.57 -1.38 7.98
C SER A 81 13.71 -1.91 9.11
N LYS A 82 12.52 -2.39 8.77
CA LYS A 82 11.61 -2.97 9.75
C LYS A 82 10.78 -4.09 9.16
N ARG A 83 10.58 -5.14 9.96
CA ARG A 83 9.59 -6.17 9.68
C ARG A 83 8.32 -5.86 10.46
N PHE A 84 7.22 -5.73 9.74
CA PHE A 84 5.89 -5.61 10.32
C PHE A 84 5.33 -7.02 10.50
N SER A 85 5.08 -7.41 11.75
CA SER A 85 4.52 -8.73 12.06
C SER A 85 3.01 -8.75 11.79
N LYS A 86 2.49 -9.94 11.44
CA LYS A 86 1.07 -10.15 11.11
C LYS A 86 0.55 -9.22 10.00
N SER A 87 1.45 -8.81 9.09
CA SER A 87 1.15 -7.93 7.96
C SER A 87 1.23 -8.68 6.65
N TYR A 88 0.51 -8.21 5.64
CA TYR A 88 0.49 -8.81 4.31
C TYR A 88 0.79 -7.76 3.25
N LEU A 89 1.39 -8.22 2.15
CA LEU A 89 1.63 -7.39 0.98
C LEU A 89 0.42 -7.50 0.07
N TYR A 90 -0.13 -6.37 -0.36
CA TYR A 90 -1.25 -6.29 -1.29
C TYR A 90 -0.82 -5.52 -2.52
N ALA A 91 -1.16 -6.02 -3.70
CA ALA A 91 -1.03 -5.32 -4.95
C ALA A 91 -2.42 -5.13 -5.56
N PHE A 92 -2.76 -3.89 -5.87
CA PHE A 92 -4.05 -3.49 -6.41
C PHE A 92 -3.98 -3.35 -7.94
N SER A 93 -5.15 -3.37 -8.60
CA SER A 93 -5.31 -3.25 -10.05
C SER A 93 -4.74 -1.96 -10.62
N ASP A 94 -4.77 -0.88 -9.84
CA ASP A 94 -4.23 0.43 -10.20
C ASP A 94 -2.69 0.52 -10.08
N GLY A 95 -2.03 -0.56 -9.65
CA GLY A 95 -0.59 -0.64 -9.42
C GLY A 95 -0.16 -0.13 -8.03
N THR A 96 -1.09 0.28 -7.18
CA THR A 96 -0.82 0.60 -5.78
C THR A 96 -0.42 -0.67 -5.04
N ILE A 97 0.60 -0.54 -4.18
CA ILE A 97 1.08 -1.59 -3.31
C ILE A 97 0.91 -1.14 -1.87
N GLN A 98 0.34 -1.99 -1.03
CA GLN A 98 0.17 -1.69 0.39
C GLN A 98 0.73 -2.82 1.26
N VAL A 99 1.22 -2.43 2.43
CA VAL A 99 1.46 -3.38 3.53
C VAL A 99 0.39 -3.15 4.58
N GLY A 100 -0.57 -4.06 4.64
CA GLY A 100 -1.69 -4.01 5.58
C GLY A 100 -1.47 -4.96 6.76
N LYS A 101 -1.98 -4.60 7.94
CA LYS A 101 -2.01 -5.43 9.14
C LYS A 101 -3.46 -5.70 9.54
N GLY A 102 -3.90 -6.95 9.37
CA GLY A 102 -5.32 -7.30 9.50
C GLY A 102 -6.19 -6.57 8.48
N ASN A 103 -7.46 -6.35 8.83
CA ASN A 103 -8.47 -5.78 7.91
C ASN A 103 -8.60 -4.25 7.98
N ALA A 104 -7.78 -3.56 8.78
CA ALA A 104 -8.07 -2.16 9.15
C ALA A 104 -6.88 -1.19 9.12
N LEU A 105 -5.63 -1.68 9.10
CA LEU A 105 -4.45 -0.82 9.28
C LEU A 105 -3.47 -0.95 8.12
N THR A 106 -3.30 0.13 7.35
CA THR A 106 -2.26 0.21 6.32
C THR A 106 -1.00 0.83 6.91
N GLN A 107 0.12 0.12 6.86
CA GLN A 107 1.40 0.57 7.45
C GLN A 107 2.36 1.15 6.41
N LEU A 108 2.18 0.76 5.15
CA LEU A 108 2.87 1.33 4.00
C LEU A 108 1.90 1.44 2.82
N THR A 109 1.99 2.55 2.09
CA THR A 109 1.42 2.69 0.75
C THR A 109 2.53 3.12 -0.21
N LEU A 110 2.62 2.43 -1.34
CA LEU A 110 3.54 2.71 -2.46
C LEU A 110 2.71 2.80 -3.74
N PHE A 111 2.76 3.93 -4.43
CA PHE A 111 1.95 4.15 -5.62
C PHE A 111 2.67 5.06 -6.61
N LYS A 112 2.25 4.99 -7.88
CA LYS A 112 2.73 5.90 -8.92
C LYS A 112 1.83 7.14 -8.97
N SER A 113 2.40 8.32 -8.79
CA SER A 113 1.67 9.58 -8.96
C SER A 113 1.22 9.74 -10.40
N LYS A 114 -0.07 10.06 -10.60
CA LYS A 114 -0.63 10.35 -11.93
C LYS A 114 -0.13 11.67 -12.51
N GLU A 115 0.09 12.66 -11.65
CA GLU A 115 0.51 14.01 -12.04
C GLU A 115 1.99 14.05 -12.42
N TYR A 116 2.85 13.46 -11.58
CA TYR A 116 4.29 13.55 -11.73
C TYR A 116 4.92 12.32 -12.39
N SER A 117 4.15 11.24 -12.61
CA SER A 117 4.64 9.97 -13.16
C SER A 117 5.78 9.31 -12.38
N VAL A 118 5.99 9.69 -11.12
CA VAL A 118 7.01 9.13 -10.22
C VAL A 118 6.37 8.26 -9.13
N TRP A 119 7.16 7.37 -8.53
CA TRP A 119 6.73 6.58 -7.38
C TRP A 119 6.85 7.38 -6.08
N LEU A 120 5.80 7.31 -5.26
CA LEU A 120 5.70 7.91 -3.95
C LEU A 120 5.43 6.83 -2.91
N MET A 121 5.96 7.02 -1.70
CA MET A 121 5.74 6.09 -0.59
C MET A 121 5.47 6.84 0.72
N GLU A 122 4.56 6.31 1.54
CA GLU A 122 4.44 6.66 2.95
C GLU A 122 4.53 5.41 3.84
N ILE A 123 5.23 5.53 4.97
CA ILE A 123 5.34 4.52 6.02
C ILE A 123 4.93 5.14 7.35
N ARG A 124 4.02 4.46 8.07
CA ARG A 124 3.63 4.81 9.44
C ARG A 124 3.55 3.56 10.31
N LYS A 125 4.31 3.53 11.41
CA LYS A 125 4.31 2.41 12.36
C LYS A 125 2.90 2.12 12.88
N ASN A 126 2.17 3.18 13.21
CA ASN A 126 0.85 3.10 13.83
C ASN A 126 -0.31 3.07 12.81
N GLY A 127 0.00 3.05 11.52
CA GLY A 127 -0.99 3.09 10.46
C GLY A 127 -1.08 4.46 9.77
N ILE A 128 -1.48 4.40 8.52
CA ILE A 128 -1.89 5.50 7.66
C ILE A 128 -3.42 5.50 7.74
N TYR A 129 -3.99 6.63 8.18
CA TYR A 129 -5.43 6.82 8.36
C TYR A 129 -5.96 7.78 7.30
#